data_AF-A0A1M6WD57-F1
#
_entry.id   AF-A0A1M6WD57-F1
#
_cell.length_a   1.000
_cell.length_b   1.000
_cell.length_c   1.000
_cell.angle_alpha   90.00
_cell.angle_beta   90.00
_cell.angle_gamma   90.00
#
_symmetry.space_group_name_H-M   'P 1'
#
loop_
_entity.id
_entity.type
_entity.pdbx_description
1 polymer ?
#
loop_
_entity_poly.entity_id
_entity_poly.type
_entity_poly.pdbx_seq_one_letter_code
_entity_poly.pdbx_strand_id
1 'polypeptide(L)'
;MDNKMKLKVEEIKQKSINVNIGDTFSKAWEIFSGIALYAISAFVLTIVISFAVNFILGLFISVPSMVITDPDDLQSAYMSALTPMAFVSNIISLVVGAAVAPITISIFTMAKKFDKHQNPDFSDLFIHYKDGKFLPIFTTYLALQILGIIGIILCIIPGFIFYITSILAMPFIVFTNFSTSEAIKSSVSILFKNFGTAFVFCLACLGVVILGALVCGVGLLAAAPLVYIATYVFYKTIVGDDDDEINEIDQIGTDIYNDNPYMK
;
A
#
# COMPACT_ATOMS: atom_id res chain seq x y z
N MET A 1 -16.79 12.67 -11.77
CA MET A 1 -16.07 11.42 -11.46
C MET A 1 -16.28 11.00 -10.02
N ASP A 2 -16.04 11.86 -9.02
CA ASP A 2 -16.14 11.50 -7.59
C ASP A 2 -17.45 10.84 -7.16
N ASN A 3 -18.61 11.29 -7.63
CA ASN A 3 -19.90 10.69 -7.25
C ASN A 3 -20.06 9.25 -7.78
N LYS A 4 -19.55 8.94 -8.98
CA LYS A 4 -19.64 7.59 -9.55
C LYS A 4 -18.77 6.60 -8.75
N MET A 5 -17.56 7.00 -8.39
CA MET A 5 -16.67 6.14 -7.61
C MET A 5 -17.15 5.96 -6.17
N LYS A 6 -17.78 6.99 -5.57
CA LYS A 6 -18.48 6.86 -4.28
C LYS A 6 -19.64 5.86 -4.36
N LEU A 7 -20.46 5.93 -5.41
CA LEU A 7 -21.55 4.98 -5.63
C LEU A 7 -21.03 3.54 -5.85
N LYS A 8 -20.00 3.35 -6.68
CA LYS A 8 -19.35 2.04 -6.85
C LYS A 8 -18.83 1.47 -5.54
N VAL A 9 -18.16 2.30 -4.73
CA VAL A 9 -17.67 1.91 -3.40
C VAL A 9 -18.83 1.50 -2.48
N GLU A 10 -19.99 2.17 -2.56
CA GLU A 10 -21.18 1.78 -1.81
C GLU A 10 -21.79 0.45 -2.27
N GLU A 11 -21.82 0.18 -3.57
CA GLU A 11 -22.25 -1.11 -4.12
C GLU A 11 -21.32 -2.26 -3.72
N ILE A 12 -20.00 -2.04 -3.80
CA ILE A 12 -18.99 -3.06 -3.43
C ILE A 12 -19.09 -3.43 -1.95
N LYS A 13 -19.42 -2.48 -1.07
CA LYS A 13 -19.69 -2.78 0.36
C LYS A 13 -20.84 -3.77 0.54
N GLN A 14 -21.73 -3.92 -0.44
CA GLN A 14 -22.86 -4.83 -0.39
C GLN A 14 -22.58 -6.21 -1.02
N LYS A 15 -21.53 -6.37 -1.83
CA LYS A 15 -21.19 -7.62 -2.53
C LYS A 15 -20.22 -8.52 -1.76
N SER A 16 -20.32 -9.84 -1.98
CA SER A 16 -19.29 -10.81 -1.60
C SER A 16 -18.23 -10.85 -2.70
N ILE A 17 -16.97 -10.67 -2.34
CA ILE A 17 -15.86 -10.57 -3.29
C ILE A 17 -15.07 -11.88 -3.27
N ASN A 18 -15.09 -12.58 -4.41
CA ASN A 18 -14.23 -13.73 -4.65
C ASN A 18 -13.03 -13.27 -5.48
N VAL A 19 -11.85 -13.22 -4.86
CA VAL A 19 -10.58 -12.87 -5.53
C VAL A 19 -9.70 -14.11 -5.56
N ASN A 20 -9.29 -14.52 -6.76
CA ASN A 20 -8.26 -15.55 -6.90
C ASN A 20 -6.88 -14.91 -6.66
N ILE A 21 -6.33 -15.16 -5.47
CA ILE A 21 -5.03 -14.59 -5.06
C ILE A 21 -3.89 -15.11 -5.94
N GLY A 22 -3.98 -16.33 -6.47
CA GLY A 22 -2.97 -16.86 -7.41
C GLY A 22 -2.91 -16.04 -8.69
N ASP A 23 -4.07 -15.68 -9.25
CA ASP A 23 -4.17 -14.85 -10.45
C ASP A 23 -3.69 -13.41 -10.14
N THR A 24 -4.04 -12.87 -8.97
CA THR A 24 -3.56 -11.57 -8.50
C THR A 24 -2.04 -11.50 -8.46
N PHE A 25 -1.38 -12.49 -7.87
CA PHE A 25 0.09 -12.52 -7.80
C PHE A 25 0.74 -12.80 -9.15
N SER A 26 0.10 -13.62 -10.00
CA SER A 26 0.58 -13.87 -11.37
C SER A 26 0.57 -12.57 -12.18
N LYS A 27 -0.51 -11.79 -12.10
CA LYS A 27 -0.59 -10.48 -12.76
C LYS A 27 0.36 -9.46 -12.12
N ALA A 28 0.51 -9.48 -10.79
CA ALA A 28 1.47 -8.62 -10.11
C ALA A 28 2.92 -8.90 -10.55
N TRP A 29 3.25 -10.17 -10.76
CA TRP A 29 4.56 -10.58 -11.28
C TRP A 29 4.78 -10.12 -12.73
N GLU A 30 3.77 -10.23 -13.59
CA GLU A 30 3.81 -9.70 -14.96
C GLU A 30 4.13 -8.21 -14.95
N ILE A 31 3.38 -7.42 -14.18
CA ILE A 31 3.61 -5.98 -14.04
C ILE A 31 5.00 -5.71 -13.47
N PHE A 32 5.37 -6.39 -12.38
CA PHE A 32 6.69 -6.23 -11.76
C PHE A 32 7.82 -6.49 -12.75
N SER A 33 7.74 -7.54 -13.56
CA SER A 33 8.77 -7.86 -14.56
C SER A 33 8.97 -6.74 -15.59
N GLY A 34 7.91 -5.98 -15.90
CA GLY A 34 7.96 -4.83 -16.81
C GLY A 34 8.46 -3.53 -16.16
N ILE A 35 8.21 -3.33 -14.85
CA ILE A 35 8.56 -2.09 -14.14
C ILE A 35 9.61 -2.27 -13.03
N ALA A 36 10.26 -3.43 -12.95
CA ALA A 36 11.13 -3.82 -11.84
C ALA A 36 12.20 -2.76 -11.55
N LEU A 37 12.82 -2.20 -12.59
CA LEU A 37 13.85 -1.17 -12.45
C LEU A 37 13.32 0.08 -11.71
N TYR A 38 12.12 0.54 -12.08
CA TYR A 38 11.49 1.71 -11.46
C TYR A 38 11.00 1.40 -10.05
N ALA A 39 10.40 0.22 -9.85
CA ALA A 39 9.85 -0.18 -8.55
C ALA A 39 10.96 -0.44 -7.52
N ILE A 40 12.06 -1.10 -7.92
CA ILE A 40 13.24 -1.30 -7.07
C ILE A 40 13.94 0.02 -6.82
N SER A 41 14.10 0.90 -7.82
CA SER A 41 14.74 2.20 -7.60
C SER A 41 13.94 3.08 -6.65
N ALA A 42 12.61 3.09 -6.72
CA ALA A 42 11.75 3.76 -5.74
C ALA A 42 12.00 3.23 -4.32
N PHE A 43 12.05 1.90 -4.16
CA PHE A 43 12.27 1.28 -2.85
C PHE A 43 13.67 1.53 -2.29
N VAL A 44 14.71 1.39 -3.12
CA VAL A 44 16.10 1.70 -2.75
C VAL A 44 16.25 3.18 -2.38
N LEU A 45 15.63 4.08 -3.14
CA LEU A 45 15.64 5.51 -2.83
C LEU A 45 14.99 5.80 -1.49
N THR A 46 13.85 5.18 -1.18
CA THR A 46 13.21 5.28 0.15
C THR A 46 14.15 4.80 1.26
N ILE A 47 14.86 3.68 1.07
CA ILE A 47 15.83 3.17 2.06
C ILE A 47 16.99 4.15 2.24
N VAL A 48 17.57 4.66 1.15
CA VAL A 48 18.71 5.58 1.19
C VAL A 48 18.33 6.88 1.90
N ILE A 49 17.17 7.46 1.58
CA ILE A 49 16.68 8.67 2.24
C ILE A 49 16.42 8.40 3.73
N SER A 50 15.75 7.29 4.05
CA SER A 50 15.46 6.93 5.43
C SER A 50 16.75 6.71 6.22
N PHE A 51 17.75 6.03 5.65
CA PHE A 51 19.05 5.84 6.26
C PHE A 51 19.77 7.16 6.48
N ALA A 52 19.83 8.03 5.46
CA ALA A 52 20.46 9.34 5.58
C ALA A 52 19.81 10.19 6.67
N VAL A 53 18.48 10.21 6.75
CA VAL A 53 17.76 10.95 7.80
C VAL A 53 18.04 10.37 9.18
N ASN A 54 17.94 9.05 9.35
CA ASN A 54 18.25 8.42 10.64
C ASN A 54 19.71 8.61 11.05
N PHE A 55 20.65 8.58 10.10
CA PHE A 55 22.06 8.86 10.34
C PHE A 55 22.25 10.31 10.84
N ILE A 56 21.66 11.30 10.17
CA ILE A 56 21.72 12.70 10.59
C ILE A 56 21.11 12.89 11.99
N LEU A 57 19.94 12.30 12.25
CA LEU A 57 19.31 12.36 13.57
C LEU A 57 20.21 11.73 14.65
N GLY A 58 20.87 10.62 14.34
CA GLY A 58 21.81 9.94 15.23
C GLY A 58 23.05 10.76 15.60
N LEU A 59 23.42 11.77 14.80
CA LEU A 59 24.51 12.71 15.15
C LEU A 59 24.14 13.67 16.29
N PHE A 60 22.85 13.96 16.44
CA PHE A 60 22.33 14.88 17.46
C PHE A 60 21.65 14.15 18.62
N ILE A 61 21.13 12.95 18.35
CA ILE A 61 20.38 12.12 19.29
C ILE A 61 21.20 10.84 19.50
N SER A 62 21.88 10.74 20.64
CA SER A 62 22.57 9.50 21.02
C SER A 62 21.53 8.42 21.29
N VAL A 63 21.30 7.53 20.31
CA VAL A 63 20.53 6.32 20.52
C VAL A 63 21.46 5.31 21.19
N PRO A 64 21.22 4.91 22.46
CA PRO A 64 22.05 3.88 23.08
C PRO A 64 22.00 2.62 22.23
N SER A 65 23.17 2.19 21.72
CA SER A 65 23.30 0.93 20.99
C SER A 65 23.08 -0.21 21.98
N MET A 66 21.90 -0.78 21.94
CA MET A 66 21.47 -1.80 22.86
C MET A 66 21.97 -3.16 22.37
N VAL A 67 23.02 -3.66 23.01
CA VAL A 67 23.44 -5.05 22.88
C VAL A 67 22.75 -5.79 24.01
N ILE A 68 21.81 -6.68 23.68
CA ILE A 68 21.16 -7.53 24.68
C ILE A 68 22.05 -8.75 24.86
N THR A 69 22.86 -8.73 25.90
CA THR A 69 23.73 -9.84 26.28
C THR A 69 23.21 -10.57 27.51
N ASP A 70 22.57 -9.84 28.43
CA ASP A 70 21.99 -10.38 29.66
C ASP A 70 20.52 -9.95 29.87
N PRO A 71 19.72 -10.67 30.69
CA PRO A 71 18.34 -10.30 30.99
C PRO A 71 18.18 -8.90 31.62
N ASP A 72 19.19 -8.40 32.32
CA ASP A 72 19.20 -7.05 32.90
C ASP A 72 19.35 -5.97 31.81
N ASP A 73 20.00 -6.29 30.69
CA ASP A 73 20.06 -5.42 29.51
C ASP A 73 18.67 -5.22 28.92
N LEU A 74 17.79 -6.23 29.02
CA LEU A 74 16.41 -6.14 28.60
C LEU A 74 15.60 -5.14 29.45
N GLN A 75 15.86 -5.06 30.76
CA GLN A 75 15.21 -4.04 31.59
C GLN A 75 15.71 -2.64 31.23
N SER A 76 17.02 -2.48 31.04
CA SER A 76 17.62 -1.21 30.60
C SER A 76 17.08 -0.77 29.24
N ALA A 77 16.80 -1.75 28.36
CA ALA A 77 16.23 -1.56 27.05
C ALA A 77 14.84 -0.92 27.11
N TYR A 78 13.94 -1.53 27.88
CA TYR A 78 12.59 -1.01 28.08
C TYR A 78 12.61 0.39 28.71
N MET A 79 13.49 0.64 29.68
CA MET A 79 13.61 1.96 30.30
C MET A 79 14.10 3.02 29.31
N SER A 80 15.06 2.69 28.44
CA SER A 80 15.54 3.60 27.40
C SER A 80 14.46 3.95 26.37
N ALA A 81 13.62 2.97 26.00
CA ALA A 81 12.53 3.12 25.04
C ALA A 81 11.39 4.02 25.56
N LEU A 82 11.22 4.12 26.89
CA LEU A 82 10.18 4.92 27.53
C LEU A 82 10.64 6.35 27.89
N THR A 83 11.85 6.75 27.51
CA THR A 83 12.35 8.12 27.77
C THR A 83 11.63 9.15 26.91
N PRO A 84 11.45 10.41 27.39
CA PRO A 84 10.90 11.49 26.57
C PRO A 84 11.66 11.70 25.25
N MET A 85 12.98 11.51 25.26
CA MET A 85 13.82 11.60 24.07
C MET A 85 13.50 10.48 23.05
N ALA A 86 13.30 9.25 23.52
CA ALA A 86 12.89 8.15 22.65
C ALA A 86 11.52 8.44 22.01
N PHE A 87 10.56 8.98 22.75
CA PHE A 87 9.28 9.41 22.17
C PHE A 87 9.46 10.48 21.09
N VAL A 88 10.27 11.52 21.34
CA VAL A 88 10.57 12.56 20.34
C VAL A 88 11.20 11.95 19.08
N SER A 89 12.18 11.05 19.23
CA SER A 89 12.83 10.38 18.10
C SER A 89 11.84 9.56 17.26
N ASN A 90 10.94 8.81 17.91
CA ASN A 90 9.92 8.03 17.22
C ASN A 90 8.94 8.91 16.44
N ILE A 91 8.53 10.06 17.01
CA ILE A 91 7.67 11.02 16.32
C ILE A 91 8.37 11.61 15.10
N ILE A 92 9.65 11.98 15.22
CA ILE A 92 10.43 12.48 14.09
C ILE A 92 10.51 11.40 13.00
N SER A 93 10.87 10.17 13.35
CA SER A 93 10.94 9.06 12.38
C SER A 93 9.60 8.77 11.70
N LEU A 94 8.50 8.88 12.45
CA LEU A 94 7.15 8.74 11.90
C LEU A 94 6.82 9.84 10.88
N VAL A 95 7.14 11.10 11.20
CA VAL A 95 6.93 12.26 10.31
C VAL A 95 7.80 12.15 9.06
N VAL A 96 9.06 11.75 9.21
CA VAL A 96 9.98 11.49 8.08
C VAL A 96 9.44 10.36 7.20
N GLY A 97 9.01 9.25 7.81
CA GLY A 97 8.40 8.14 7.07
C GLY A 97 7.19 8.59 6.25
N ALA A 98 6.31 9.41 6.83
CA ALA A 98 5.19 10.00 6.13
C ALA A 98 5.61 10.93 4.98
N ALA A 99 6.70 11.69 5.16
CA ALA A 99 7.23 12.59 4.13
C ALA A 99 7.88 11.83 2.96
N VAL A 100 8.45 10.65 3.21
CA VAL A 100 9.10 9.79 2.18
C VAL A 100 8.10 8.82 1.54
N ALA A 101 7.00 8.49 2.22
CA ALA A 101 5.97 7.56 1.75
C ALA A 101 5.51 7.78 0.29
N PRO A 102 5.31 9.01 -0.21
CA PRO A 102 4.89 9.23 -1.61
C PRO A 102 5.80 8.57 -2.66
N ILE A 103 7.10 8.40 -2.39
CA ILE A 103 8.03 7.70 -3.28
C ILE A 103 7.62 6.24 -3.43
N THR A 104 7.38 5.53 -2.31
CA THR A 104 6.98 4.13 -2.38
C THR A 104 5.55 3.96 -2.90
N ILE A 105 4.65 4.88 -2.56
CA ILE A 105 3.27 4.89 -3.02
C ILE A 105 3.18 5.14 -4.54
N SER A 106 4.17 5.80 -5.15
CA SER A 106 4.25 5.98 -6.61
C SER A 106 4.30 4.67 -7.40
N ILE A 107 4.70 3.56 -6.75
CA ILE A 107 4.70 2.22 -7.36
C ILE A 107 3.30 1.83 -7.83
N PHE A 108 2.24 2.23 -7.12
CA PHE A 108 0.87 2.00 -7.55
C PHE A 108 0.57 2.72 -8.88
N THR A 109 1.01 3.97 -9.02
CA THR A 109 0.83 4.76 -10.24
C THR A 109 1.63 4.17 -11.41
N MET A 110 2.86 3.73 -11.17
CA MET A 110 3.69 3.07 -12.18
C MET A 110 3.10 1.73 -12.62
N ALA A 111 2.55 0.94 -11.68
CA ALA A 111 1.86 -0.29 -11.97
C ALA A 111 0.62 -0.05 -12.85
N LYS A 112 -0.16 1.00 -12.54
CA LYS A 112 -1.30 1.42 -13.37
C LYS A 112 -0.88 1.88 -14.76
N LYS A 113 0.23 2.61 -14.89
CA LYS A 113 0.77 3.02 -16.20
C LYS A 113 1.11 1.79 -17.05
N PHE A 114 1.83 0.83 -16.48
CA PHE A 114 2.19 -0.40 -17.18
C PHE A 114 0.97 -1.21 -17.62
N ASP A 115 -0.04 -1.33 -16.75
CA ASP A 115 -1.28 -2.03 -17.05
C ASP A 115 -2.08 -1.35 -18.19
N LYS A 116 -1.88 -0.03 -18.39
CA LYS A 116 -2.40 0.74 -19.52
C LYS A 116 -1.46 0.77 -20.74
N HIS A 117 -0.47 -0.12 -20.79
CA HIS A 117 0.56 -0.16 -21.84
C HIS A 117 1.34 1.15 -22.01
N GLN A 118 1.46 1.94 -20.93
CA GLN A 118 2.28 3.14 -20.86
C GLN A 118 3.60 2.82 -20.15
N ASN A 119 4.69 3.40 -20.65
CA ASN A 119 6.00 3.23 -20.03
C ASN A 119 6.14 4.20 -18.84
N PRO A 120 6.48 3.70 -17.64
CA PRO A 120 6.86 4.57 -16.53
C PRO A 120 8.17 5.29 -16.81
N ASP A 121 8.34 6.45 -16.18
CA ASP A 121 9.57 7.24 -16.21
C ASP A 121 10.14 7.40 -14.79
N PHE A 122 11.44 7.65 -14.64
CA PHE A 122 12.04 7.92 -13.32
C PHE A 122 11.46 9.14 -12.62
N SER A 123 10.92 10.10 -13.36
CA SER A 123 10.20 11.24 -12.82
C SER A 123 8.89 10.85 -12.12
N ASP A 124 8.32 9.68 -12.43
CA ASP A 124 7.10 9.17 -11.79
C ASP A 124 7.31 8.79 -10.33
N LEU A 125 8.55 8.50 -9.91
CA LEU A 125 8.89 8.25 -8.51
C LEU A 125 8.48 9.42 -7.61
N PHE A 126 8.47 10.64 -8.16
CA PHE A 126 8.15 11.86 -7.43
C PHE A 126 6.80 12.46 -7.82
N ILE A 127 5.96 11.73 -8.56
CA ILE A 127 4.69 12.25 -9.08
C ILE A 127 3.79 12.81 -7.98
N HIS A 128 3.75 12.11 -6.84
CA HIS A 128 2.89 12.46 -5.71
C HIS A 128 3.34 13.68 -4.91
N TYR A 129 4.55 14.19 -5.15
CA TYR A 129 4.98 15.49 -4.64
C TYR A 129 4.51 16.65 -5.53
N LYS A 130 4.16 16.38 -6.79
CA LYS A 130 3.83 17.37 -7.81
C LYS A 130 2.33 17.45 -8.13
N ASP A 131 1.61 16.34 -7.97
CA ASP A 131 0.20 16.20 -8.33
C ASP A 131 -0.80 16.68 -7.25
N GLY A 132 -0.30 17.22 -6.13
CA GLY A 132 -1.12 17.67 -5.01
C GLY A 132 -1.59 16.55 -4.06
N LYS A 133 -1.22 15.28 -4.30
CA LYS A 133 -1.58 14.14 -3.43
C LYS A 133 -0.64 13.93 -2.24
N PHE A 134 0.43 14.72 -2.14
CA PHE A 134 1.37 14.68 -1.02
C PHE A 134 0.66 14.73 0.33
N LEU A 135 -0.21 15.72 0.55
CA LEU A 135 -0.85 15.94 1.85
C LEU A 135 -1.84 14.81 2.21
N PRO A 136 -2.73 14.34 1.31
CA PRO A 136 -3.54 13.14 1.54
C PRO A 136 -2.70 11.89 1.85
N ILE A 137 -1.62 11.62 1.12
CA ILE A 137 -0.74 10.46 1.37
C ILE A 137 -0.04 10.59 2.73
N PHE A 138 0.53 11.76 3.02
CA PHE A 138 1.22 12.07 4.27
C PHE A 138 0.30 11.86 5.47
N THR A 139 -0.89 12.46 5.44
CA THR A 139 -1.86 12.34 6.55
C THR A 139 -2.44 10.94 6.66
N THR A 140 -2.66 10.23 5.55
CA THR A 140 -3.11 8.83 5.57
C THR A 140 -2.05 7.91 6.15
N TYR A 141 -0.78 8.11 5.80
CA TYR A 141 0.32 7.35 6.38
C TYR A 141 0.35 7.52 7.90
N LEU A 142 0.33 8.77 8.39
CA LEU A 142 0.30 9.06 9.82
C LEU A 142 -0.91 8.43 10.51
N ALA A 143 -2.10 8.58 9.92
CA ALA A 143 -3.32 8.02 10.48
C ALA A 143 -3.25 6.50 10.58
N LEU A 144 -2.79 5.81 9.53
CA LEU A 144 -2.65 4.34 9.53
C LEU A 144 -1.68 3.87 10.62
N GLN A 145 -0.52 4.51 10.74
CA GLN A 145 0.47 4.16 11.77
C GLN A 145 -0.05 4.42 13.19
N ILE A 146 -0.68 5.57 13.42
CA ILE A 146 -1.20 5.93 14.75
C ILE A 146 -2.38 5.01 15.13
N LEU A 147 -3.36 4.84 14.24
CA LEU A 147 -4.52 3.96 14.50
C LEU A 147 -4.07 2.50 14.68
N GLY A 148 -3.08 2.05 13.90
CA GLY A 148 -2.49 0.73 14.04
C GLY A 148 -1.80 0.51 15.38
N ILE A 149 -0.99 1.47 15.84
CA ILE A 149 -0.33 1.43 17.15
C ILE A 149 -1.38 1.44 18.28
N ILE A 150 -2.36 2.33 18.22
CA ILE A 150 -3.47 2.38 19.19
C ILE A 150 -4.20 1.03 19.23
N GLY A 151 -4.49 0.47 18.05
CA GLY A 151 -5.11 -0.84 17.92
C GLY A 151 -4.33 -1.91 18.66
N ILE A 152 -3.02 -2.03 18.40
CA ILE A 152 -2.14 -3.01 19.04
C ILE A 152 -2.08 -2.81 20.57
N ILE A 153 -1.97 -1.56 21.04
CA ILE A 153 -1.88 -1.23 22.47
C ILE A 153 -3.19 -1.58 23.21
N LEU A 154 -4.35 -1.28 22.62
CA LEU A 154 -5.64 -1.55 23.25
C LEU A 154 -5.93 -3.06 23.34
N CYS A 155 -5.65 -3.79 22.28
CA CYS A 155 -5.68 -5.25 22.23
C CYS A 155 -5.02 -5.69 20.91
N ILE A 156 -4.09 -6.64 20.95
CA ILE A 156 -3.33 -7.07 19.75
C ILE A 156 -4.26 -7.44 18.58
N ILE A 157 -5.43 -8.02 18.88
CA ILE A 157 -6.43 -8.48 17.90
C ILE A 157 -7.02 -7.33 17.06
N PRO A 158 -7.63 -6.26 17.62
CA PRO A 158 -8.15 -5.16 16.83
C PRO A 158 -7.08 -4.43 16.02
N GLY A 159 -5.84 -4.31 16.53
CA GLY A 159 -4.73 -3.77 15.75
C GLY A 159 -4.45 -4.60 14.49
N PHE A 160 -4.38 -5.92 14.64
CA PHE A 160 -4.18 -6.84 13.54
C PHE A 160 -5.30 -6.78 12.49
N ILE A 161 -6.56 -6.79 12.93
CA ILE A 161 -7.72 -6.66 12.03
C ILE A 161 -7.68 -5.33 11.27
N PHE A 162 -7.30 -4.23 11.94
CA PHE A 162 -7.19 -2.92 11.31
C PHE A 162 -6.12 -2.91 10.22
N TYR A 163 -4.93 -3.45 10.44
CA TYR A 163 -3.89 -3.50 9.40
C TYR A 163 -4.31 -4.28 8.17
N ILE A 164 -4.98 -5.43 8.34
CA ILE A 164 -5.50 -6.21 7.21
C ILE A 164 -6.55 -5.43 6.44
N THR A 165 -7.50 -4.83 7.15
CA THR A 165 -8.65 -4.16 6.52
C THR A 165 -8.35 -2.76 6.00
N SER A 166 -7.20 -2.16 6.37
CA SER A 166 -6.76 -0.84 5.91
C SER A 166 -5.81 -0.87 4.70
N ILE A 167 -5.47 -2.06 4.19
CA ILE A 167 -4.50 -2.23 3.09
C ILE A 167 -4.89 -1.49 1.79
N LEU A 168 -6.19 -1.25 1.53
CA LEU A 168 -6.65 -0.50 0.37
C LEU A 168 -6.67 1.01 0.58
N ALA A 169 -6.43 1.52 1.79
CA ALA A 169 -6.52 2.95 2.09
C ALA A 169 -5.57 3.78 1.22
N MET A 170 -4.33 3.33 1.04
CA MET A 170 -3.35 4.03 0.20
C MET A 170 -3.72 3.99 -1.30
N PRO A 171 -4.06 2.83 -1.90
CA PRO A 171 -4.63 2.79 -3.24
C PRO A 171 -5.86 3.69 -3.41
N PHE A 172 -6.77 3.77 -2.44
CA PHE A 172 -7.89 4.72 -2.50
C PHE A 172 -7.42 6.16 -2.63
N ILE A 173 -6.45 6.61 -1.85
CA ILE A 173 -5.91 7.98 -1.99
C ILE A 173 -5.25 8.21 -3.35
N VAL A 174 -4.58 7.19 -3.90
CA VAL A 174 -3.88 7.34 -5.18
C VAL A 174 -4.85 7.35 -6.36
N PHE A 175 -5.85 6.49 -6.35
CA PHE A 175 -6.75 6.32 -7.50
C PHE A 175 -8.08 7.06 -7.38
N THR A 176 -8.35 7.69 -6.24
CA THR A 176 -9.55 8.50 -6.01
C THR A 176 -9.17 9.86 -5.43
N ASN A 177 -10.14 10.79 -5.32
CA ASN A 177 -9.96 12.06 -4.61
C ASN A 177 -10.45 11.99 -3.16
N PHE A 178 -10.48 10.80 -2.55
CA PHE A 178 -10.95 10.63 -1.18
C PHE A 178 -10.06 11.37 -0.19
N SER A 179 -10.69 11.94 0.84
CA SER A 179 -9.98 12.39 2.03
C SER A 179 -9.41 11.19 2.81
N THR A 180 -8.41 11.44 3.65
CA THR A 180 -7.79 10.43 4.54
C THR A 180 -8.81 9.60 5.30
N SER A 181 -9.84 10.25 5.86
CA SER A 181 -10.88 9.56 6.61
C SER A 181 -11.80 8.71 5.73
N GLU A 182 -12.13 9.18 4.52
CA GLU A 182 -12.98 8.45 3.57
C GLU A 182 -12.24 7.23 3.03
N ALA A 183 -10.95 7.34 2.73
CA ALA A 183 -10.12 6.24 2.24
C ALA A 183 -9.99 5.12 3.27
N ILE A 184 -9.67 5.45 4.52
CA ILE A 184 -9.56 4.46 5.61
C ILE A 184 -10.92 3.80 5.86
N LYS A 185 -12.00 4.59 6.00
CA LYS A 185 -13.35 4.03 6.25
C LYS A 185 -13.81 3.14 5.10
N SER A 186 -13.52 3.52 3.85
CA SER A 186 -13.90 2.73 2.67
C SER A 186 -13.13 1.42 2.62
N SER A 187 -11.80 1.46 2.83
CA SER A 187 -10.97 0.26 2.92
C SER A 187 -11.48 -0.69 3.99
N VAL A 188 -11.65 -0.19 5.23
CA VAL A 188 -12.09 -1.01 6.36
C VAL A 188 -13.48 -1.57 6.10
N SER A 189 -14.44 -0.77 5.64
CA SER A 189 -15.80 -1.24 5.39
C SER A 189 -15.89 -2.33 4.31
N ILE A 190 -15.08 -2.23 3.25
CA ILE A 190 -15.07 -3.22 2.16
C ILE A 190 -14.42 -4.53 2.63
N LEU A 191 -13.24 -4.42 3.25
CA LEU A 191 -12.46 -5.59 3.62
C LEU A 191 -12.92 -6.25 4.92
N PHE A 192 -13.57 -5.54 5.82
CA PHE A 192 -14.14 -6.15 7.02
C PHE A 192 -15.27 -7.12 6.67
N LYS A 193 -16.09 -6.78 5.67
CA LYS A 193 -17.11 -7.70 5.15
C LYS A 193 -16.49 -8.89 4.41
N ASN A 194 -15.38 -8.68 3.72
CA ASN A 194 -14.66 -9.69 2.95
C ASN A 194 -13.35 -10.10 3.65
N PHE A 195 -13.39 -10.24 4.97
CA PHE A 195 -12.18 -10.40 5.79
C PHE A 195 -11.39 -11.65 5.42
N GLY A 196 -12.06 -12.76 5.08
CA GLY A 196 -11.39 -13.98 4.63
C GLY A 196 -10.50 -13.74 3.41
N THR A 197 -11.02 -13.07 2.39
CA THR A 197 -10.26 -12.72 1.17
C THR A 197 -9.09 -11.79 1.50
N ALA A 198 -9.32 -10.76 2.33
CA ALA A 198 -8.27 -9.84 2.77
C ALA A 198 -7.16 -10.55 3.58
N PHE A 199 -7.56 -11.45 4.47
CA PHE A 199 -6.66 -12.21 5.32
C PHE A 199 -5.76 -13.13 4.51
N VAL A 200 -6.32 -13.91 3.58
CA VAL A 200 -5.52 -14.79 2.71
C VAL A 200 -4.60 -13.97 1.80
N PHE A 201 -5.05 -12.81 1.31
CA PHE A 201 -4.18 -11.91 0.53
C PHE A 201 -2.98 -11.42 1.36
N CYS A 202 -3.22 -10.92 2.58
CA CYS A 202 -2.16 -10.53 3.49
C CYS A 202 -1.22 -11.69 3.83
N LEU A 203 -1.75 -12.91 3.98
CA LEU A 203 -0.94 -14.10 4.24
C LEU A 203 -0.05 -14.46 3.04
N ALA A 204 -0.56 -14.29 1.81
CA ALA A 204 0.24 -14.47 0.60
C ALA A 204 1.34 -13.39 0.50
N CYS A 205 1.03 -12.12 0.78
CA CYS A 205 2.02 -11.04 0.86
C CYS A 205 3.11 -11.36 1.89
N LEU A 206 2.74 -11.85 3.08
CA LEU A 206 3.67 -12.28 4.10
C LEU A 206 4.57 -13.43 3.60
N GLY A 207 4.00 -14.41 2.89
CA GLY A 207 4.76 -15.49 2.25
C GLY A 207 5.81 -14.97 1.27
N VAL A 208 5.45 -14.00 0.42
CA VAL A 208 6.40 -13.36 -0.52
C VAL A 208 7.54 -12.65 0.22
N VAL A 209 7.24 -11.94 1.30
CA VAL A 209 8.26 -11.27 2.12
C VAL A 209 9.19 -12.29 2.79
N ILE A 210 8.66 -13.37 3.34
CA ILE A 210 9.45 -14.45 3.96
C ILE A 210 10.34 -15.11 2.92
N LEU A 211 9.81 -15.45 1.74
CA LEU A 211 10.60 -16.01 0.64
C LEU A 211 11.70 -15.05 0.19
N GLY A 212 11.40 -13.76 0.08
CA GLY A 212 12.40 -12.72 -0.21
C GLY A 212 13.50 -12.63 0.84
N ALA A 213 13.16 -12.75 2.13
CA ALA A 213 14.11 -12.75 3.22
C ALA A 213 15.04 -13.99 3.20
N LEU A 214 14.49 -15.17 2.87
CA LEU A 214 15.25 -16.43 2.76
C LEU A 214 16.32 -16.39 1.67
N VAL A 215 16.16 -15.58 0.62
CA VAL A 215 17.17 -15.33 -0.41
C VAL A 215 18.18 -14.26 0.06
N CYS A 216 18.76 -14.50 1.25
CA CYS A 216 19.82 -13.68 1.86
C CYS A 216 19.50 -12.17 1.98
N GLY A 217 18.23 -11.80 2.15
CA GLY A 217 17.79 -10.39 2.26
C GLY A 217 17.83 -9.59 0.95
N VAL A 218 18.58 -10.02 -0.07
CA VAL A 218 18.56 -9.38 -1.41
C VAL A 218 17.21 -9.59 -2.08
N GLY A 219 16.59 -10.75 -1.86
CA GLY A 219 15.22 -11.01 -2.32
C GLY A 219 14.19 -10.03 -1.75
N LEU A 220 14.46 -9.39 -0.61
CA LEU A 220 13.57 -8.40 -0.01
C LEU A 220 13.45 -7.12 -0.86
N LEU A 221 14.51 -6.76 -1.59
CA LEU A 221 14.51 -5.61 -2.50
C LEU A 221 13.53 -5.78 -3.67
N ALA A 222 13.24 -7.02 -4.07
CA ALA A 222 12.25 -7.34 -5.09
C ALA A 222 10.88 -7.67 -4.47
N ALA A 223 10.86 -8.38 -3.35
CA ALA A 223 9.64 -8.80 -2.67
C ALA A 223 8.81 -7.60 -2.18
N ALA A 224 9.44 -6.57 -1.61
CA ALA A 224 8.72 -5.41 -1.10
C ALA A 224 7.99 -4.63 -2.23
N PRO A 225 8.64 -4.23 -3.33
CA PRO A 225 7.93 -3.64 -4.47
C PRO A 225 6.85 -4.54 -5.06
N LEU A 226 7.09 -5.86 -5.11
CA LEU A 226 6.10 -6.83 -5.60
C LEU A 226 4.82 -6.83 -4.73
N VAL A 227 4.94 -6.68 -3.41
CA VAL A 227 3.77 -6.56 -2.51
C VAL A 227 2.97 -5.28 -2.79
N TYR A 228 3.63 -4.16 -3.09
CA TYR A 228 2.93 -2.94 -3.50
C TYR A 228 2.17 -3.17 -4.81
N ILE A 229 2.80 -3.79 -5.81
CA ILE A 229 2.15 -4.08 -7.09
C ILE A 229 0.99 -5.08 -6.90
N ALA A 230 1.16 -6.11 -6.07
CA ALA A 230 0.10 -7.05 -5.74
C ALA A 230 -1.09 -6.35 -5.06
N THR A 231 -0.81 -5.36 -4.21
CA THR A 231 -1.84 -4.53 -3.55
C THR A 231 -2.57 -3.66 -4.56
N TYR A 232 -1.88 -3.14 -5.58
CA TYR A 232 -2.52 -2.44 -6.71
C TYR A 232 -3.45 -3.37 -7.50
N VAL A 233 -2.97 -4.57 -7.88
CA VAL A 233 -3.81 -5.55 -8.61
C VAL A 233 -5.01 -5.95 -7.75
N PHE A 234 -4.81 -6.21 -6.47
CA PHE A 234 -5.89 -6.53 -5.52
C PHE A 234 -6.92 -5.40 -5.42
N TYR A 235 -6.47 -4.15 -5.34
CA TYR A 235 -7.35 -2.97 -5.38
C TYR A 235 -8.14 -2.93 -6.68
N LYS A 236 -7.48 -3.10 -7.83
CA LYS A 236 -8.13 -3.10 -9.16
C LYS A 236 -9.18 -4.20 -9.26
N THR A 237 -8.89 -5.42 -8.80
CA THR A 237 -9.85 -6.54 -8.84
C THR A 237 -11.08 -6.29 -7.96
N ILE A 238 -10.93 -5.58 -6.85
CA ILE A 238 -12.03 -5.29 -5.92
C ILE A 238 -12.87 -4.09 -6.37
N VAL A 239 -12.20 -3.02 -6.78
CA VAL A 239 -12.82 -1.71 -7.03
C VAL A 239 -13.12 -1.48 -8.52
N GLY A 240 -12.40 -2.15 -9.41
CA GLY A 240 -12.37 -1.86 -10.85
C GLY A 240 -11.49 -0.65 -11.18
N ASP A 241 -11.14 -0.47 -12.46
CA ASP A 241 -10.65 0.81 -12.96
C ASP A 241 -11.82 1.59 -13.61
N ASP A 242 -11.72 2.91 -13.68
CA ASP A 242 -12.77 3.76 -14.27
C ASP A 242 -13.02 3.46 -15.77
N ASP A 243 -12.06 2.80 -16.44
CA ASP A 243 -12.12 2.49 -17.87
C ASP A 243 -12.69 1.09 -18.19
N ASP A 244 -12.83 0.20 -17.20
CA ASP A 244 -13.34 -1.17 -17.42
C ASP A 244 -14.85 -1.16 -17.79
N GLU A 245 -15.58 -0.10 -17.45
CA GLU A 245 -16.99 0.10 -17.86
C GLU A 245 -17.13 0.43 -19.36
N ILE A 246 -16.13 1.03 -20.02
CA ILE A 246 -16.25 1.37 -21.46
C ILE A 246 -16.28 0.08 -22.30
N ASN A 247 -15.53 -0.94 -21.89
CA ASN A 247 -15.48 -2.22 -22.62
C ASN A 247 -16.75 -3.07 -22.42
N GLU A 248 -17.41 -3.04 -21.26
CA GLU A 248 -18.67 -3.75 -21.06
C GLU A 248 -19.83 -3.09 -21.83
N ILE A 249 -19.86 -1.76 -21.92
CA ILE A 249 -20.90 -1.05 -22.69
C ILE A 249 -20.66 -1.20 -24.21
N ASP A 250 -19.40 -1.25 -24.67
CA ASP A 250 -19.07 -1.56 -26.07
C ASP A 250 -19.43 -3.01 -26.44
N GLN A 251 -19.27 -3.98 -25.53
CA GLN A 251 -19.71 -5.36 -25.76
C GLN A 251 -21.25 -5.48 -25.82
N ILE A 252 -21.97 -4.86 -24.90
CA ILE A 252 -23.45 -4.79 -24.97
C ILE A 252 -23.88 -4.08 -26.25
N GLY A 253 -23.14 -3.06 -26.70
CA GLY A 253 -23.35 -2.35 -27.96
C GLY A 253 -23.16 -3.23 -29.19
N THR A 254 -22.13 -4.07 -29.26
CA THR A 254 -21.88 -4.97 -30.41
C THR A 254 -22.85 -6.15 -30.49
N ASP A 255 -23.37 -6.62 -29.36
CA ASP A 255 -24.26 -7.77 -29.31
C ASP A 255 -25.65 -7.45 -29.90
N ILE A 256 -26.12 -6.20 -29.78
CA ILE A 256 -27.38 -5.73 -30.38
C ILE A 256 -27.30 -5.64 -31.92
N TYR A 257 -26.10 -5.47 -32.49
CA TYR A 257 -25.93 -5.42 -33.94
C TYR A 257 -25.84 -6.80 -34.58
N ASN A 258 -25.27 -7.79 -33.86
CA ASN A 258 -25.15 -9.15 -34.37
C ASN A 258 -26.48 -9.93 -34.39
N ASP A 259 -27.42 -9.58 -33.49
CA ASP A 259 -28.75 -10.18 -33.41
C ASP A 259 -29.85 -9.42 -34.17
N ASN A 260 -29.52 -8.34 -34.89
CA ASN A 260 -30.49 -7.58 -35.67
C ASN A 260 -30.58 -8.08 -37.13
N PRO A 261 -31.66 -8.79 -37.52
CA PRO A 261 -31.80 -9.33 -38.88
C PRO A 261 -32.00 -8.27 -39.98
N TYR A 262 -32.07 -6.97 -39.62
CA TYR A 262 -32.28 -5.86 -40.55
C TYR A 262 -31.04 -5.02 -40.83
N MET A 263 -29.86 -5.36 -40.28
CA MET A 263 -28.62 -4.59 -40.45
C MET A 263 -27.50 -5.33 -41.21
N LYS A 264 -27.84 -6.33 -42.05
CA LYS A 264 -26.90 -6.91 -43.03
C LYS A 264 -27.00 -6.21 -44.39
#